data_AF-J9G651-F1
#
_entry.id   AF-J9G651-F1
#
_cell.length_a   1.000
_cell.length_b   1.000
_cell.length_c   1.000
_cell.angle_alpha   90.00
_cell.angle_beta   90.00
_cell.angle_gamma   90.00
#
_symmetry.space_group_name_H-M   'P 1'
#
loop_
_entity.id
_entity.type
_entity.pdbx_description
1 polymer ?
#
loop_
_entity_poly.entity_id
_entity_poly.type
_entity_poly.pdbx_seq_one_letter_code
_entity_poly.pdbx_strand_id
1 'polypeptide(L)'
;MYKLLGLLVAALCLATATFAQSPKGMNKNESNQKVLVAYFSATGNTARAAQKIAAATGGDLYAITPAQPYNEADLDWRNEKSRSSVEMNNPKARPALGGNAPDISSYDVIFIGYPIWWDLAPRIILTFIESKDWQGKTVIPFATSGSSSISNSAT
;
A
#
# COMPACT_ATOMS: atom_id res chain seq x y z
N MET A 1 -39.61 57.83 52.01
CA MET A 1 -39.36 56.57 52.75
C MET A 1 -39.63 55.45 51.76
N TYR A 2 -38.69 54.66 51.24
CA TYR A 2 -37.46 54.08 51.79
C TYR A 2 -36.29 54.18 50.81
N LYS A 3 -35.11 54.41 51.39
CA LYS A 3 -33.78 54.15 50.84
C LYS A 3 -33.48 52.64 50.94
N LEU A 4 -32.78 52.06 49.96
CA LEU A 4 -31.75 50.98 50.07
C LEU A 4 -31.47 50.50 48.62
N LEU A 5 -30.33 50.87 48.00
CA LEU A 5 -29.01 50.22 48.11
C LEU A 5 -29.05 48.72 47.77
N GLY A 6 -28.47 48.34 46.61
CA GLY A 6 -28.27 46.93 46.28
C GLY A 6 -27.68 46.64 44.89
N LEU A 7 -26.36 46.54 44.86
CA LEU A 7 -25.52 45.72 43.98
C LEU A 7 -25.38 46.00 42.47
N LEU A 8 -24.18 46.50 42.19
CA LEU A 8 -23.34 46.32 41.00
C LEU A 8 -23.25 44.83 40.60
N VAL A 9 -23.59 44.48 39.35
CA VAL A 9 -23.05 43.28 38.68
C VAL A 9 -22.57 43.72 37.31
N ALA A 10 -21.25 43.82 37.18
CA ALA A 10 -20.56 43.99 35.91
C ALA A 10 -20.75 42.71 35.09
N ALA A 11 -21.50 42.79 34.00
CA ALA A 11 -21.52 41.74 32.99
C ALA A 11 -20.23 41.85 32.18
N LEU A 12 -19.29 40.96 32.50
CA LEU A 12 -17.98 40.80 31.89
C LEU A 12 -18.17 40.36 30.43
N CYS A 13 -17.89 41.25 29.47
CA CYS A 13 -17.79 40.89 28.05
C CYS A 13 -16.58 39.97 27.84
N LEU A 14 -16.78 38.65 27.85
CA LEU A 14 -15.83 37.72 27.22
C LEU A 14 -16.23 37.51 25.77
N ALA A 15 -15.70 38.36 24.89
CA ALA A 15 -15.62 38.03 23.47
C ALA A 15 -14.74 36.79 23.34
N THR A 16 -15.33 35.63 23.04
CA THR A 16 -14.59 34.45 22.61
C THR A 16 -14.03 34.75 21.23
N ALA A 17 -12.80 35.27 21.18
CA ALA A 17 -12.03 35.32 19.97
C ALA A 17 -11.78 33.88 19.52
N THR A 18 -12.63 33.38 18.62
CA THR A 18 -12.39 32.17 17.86
C THR A 18 -11.09 32.38 17.09
N PHE A 19 -10.00 31.77 17.56
CA PHE A 19 -8.85 31.51 16.71
C PHE A 19 -9.27 30.50 15.65
N ALA A 20 -9.89 30.99 14.58
CA ALA A 20 -9.95 30.28 13.32
C ALA A 20 -8.50 30.24 12.79
N GLN A 21 -7.77 29.17 13.10
CA GLN A 21 -6.54 28.88 12.38
C GLN A 21 -6.93 28.58 10.94
N SER A 22 -6.72 29.57 10.06
CA SER A 22 -6.75 29.38 8.61
C SER A 22 -5.94 28.12 8.26
N PRO A 23 -6.41 27.25 7.36
CA PRO A 23 -5.62 26.11 6.93
C PRO A 23 -4.32 26.65 6.34
N LYS A 24 -3.23 26.41 7.06
CA LYS A 24 -1.87 26.74 6.64
C LYS A 24 -1.69 26.06 5.29
N GLY A 25 -1.64 26.86 4.23
CA GLY A 25 -1.45 26.38 2.87
C GLY A 25 -0.25 25.44 2.86
N MET A 26 -0.54 24.15 2.69
CA MET A 26 0.47 23.15 2.42
C MET A 26 1.05 23.54 1.08
N ASN A 27 2.30 24.01 1.08
CA ASN A 27 3.08 24.20 -0.14
C ASN A 27 3.18 22.84 -0.81
N LYS A 28 2.26 22.58 -1.73
CA LYS A 28 2.40 21.55 -2.74
C LYS A 28 3.54 21.99 -3.65
N ASN A 29 4.77 21.66 -3.28
CA ASN A 29 5.71 21.28 -4.31
C ASN A 29 5.11 20.03 -4.94
N GLU A 30 4.33 20.24 -6.00
CA GLU A 30 3.93 19.19 -6.95
C GLU A 30 5.23 18.68 -7.57
N SER A 31 5.97 17.85 -6.82
CA SER A 31 6.96 16.99 -7.43
C SER A 31 6.14 16.07 -8.33
N ASN A 32 6.30 16.24 -9.65
CA ASN A 32 5.62 15.46 -10.68
C ASN A 32 6.19 14.02 -10.70
N GLN A 33 6.16 13.35 -9.55
CA GLN A 33 6.71 12.03 -9.35
C GLN A 33 5.75 11.03 -9.98
N LYS A 34 6.26 10.25 -10.94
CA LYS A 34 5.44 9.25 -11.60
C LYS A 34 5.38 8.00 -10.74
N VAL A 35 4.16 7.61 -10.37
CA VAL A 35 3.90 6.49 -9.46
C VAL A 35 3.46 5.26 -10.23
N LEU A 36 4.07 4.11 -9.96
CA LEU A 36 3.60 2.79 -10.38
C LEU A 36 3.07 2.03 -9.16
N VAL A 37 1.94 1.36 -9.31
CA VAL A 37 1.41 0.40 -8.35
C VAL A 37 1.41 -0.98 -8.98
N ALA A 38 2.54 -1.69 -8.80
CA ALA A 38 2.71 -3.07 -9.24
C ALA A 38 2.16 -4.03 -8.18
N TYR A 39 1.40 -5.05 -8.56
CA TYR A 39 0.86 -6.00 -7.58
C TYR A 39 0.68 -7.41 -8.13
N PHE A 40 0.87 -8.42 -7.29
CA PHE A 40 0.39 -9.79 -7.53
C PHE A 40 -0.88 -10.04 -6.71
N SER A 41 -1.88 -10.70 -7.29
CA SER A 41 -3.06 -11.13 -6.54
C SER A 41 -3.65 -12.41 -7.12
N ALA A 42 -3.65 -13.48 -6.32
CA ALA A 42 -4.23 -14.75 -6.73
C ALA A 42 -5.77 -14.76 -6.66
N THR A 43 -6.36 -14.11 -5.65
CA THR A 43 -7.81 -14.12 -5.37
C THR A 43 -8.44 -12.73 -5.30
N GLY A 44 -7.71 -11.68 -5.71
CA GLY A 44 -8.23 -10.33 -5.91
C GLY A 44 -8.23 -9.41 -4.68
N ASN A 45 -7.91 -9.88 -3.47
CA ASN A 45 -7.80 -9.01 -2.28
C ASN A 45 -6.76 -7.90 -2.47
N THR A 46 -5.54 -8.29 -2.86
CA THR A 46 -4.44 -7.38 -3.12
C THR A 46 -4.72 -6.49 -4.34
N ALA A 47 -5.42 -7.00 -5.35
CA ALA A 47 -5.83 -6.19 -6.51
C ALA A 47 -6.72 -5.03 -6.10
N ARG A 48 -7.71 -5.27 -5.22
CA ARG A 48 -8.57 -4.20 -4.67
C ARG A 48 -7.78 -3.19 -3.84
N ALA A 49 -6.80 -3.63 -3.06
CA ALA A 49 -5.93 -2.72 -2.32
C ALA A 49 -5.07 -1.88 -3.28
N ALA A 50 -4.47 -2.49 -4.31
CA ALA A 50 -3.70 -1.80 -5.33
C ALA A 50 -4.53 -0.73 -6.05
N GLN A 51 -5.77 -1.05 -6.43
CA GLN A 51 -6.69 -0.09 -7.05
C GLN A 51 -6.95 1.14 -6.17
N LYS A 52 -7.11 0.94 -4.85
CA LYS A 52 -7.29 2.04 -3.91
C LYS A 52 -6.03 2.90 -3.80
N ILE A 53 -4.85 2.28 -3.76
CA ILE A 53 -3.57 3.00 -3.73
C ILE A 53 -3.40 3.82 -5.00
N ALA A 54 -3.59 3.21 -6.18
CA ALA A 54 -3.50 3.91 -7.46
C ALA A 54 -4.48 5.09 -7.55
N ALA A 55 -5.72 4.92 -7.10
CA ALA A 55 -6.70 6.00 -7.04
C ALA A 55 -6.28 7.14 -6.09
N ALA A 56 -5.63 6.81 -4.96
CA ALA A 56 -5.17 7.78 -3.98
C ALA A 56 -3.90 8.53 -4.41
N THR A 57 -3.04 7.90 -5.21
CA THR A 57 -1.76 8.46 -5.65
C THR A 57 -1.81 9.03 -7.07
N GLY A 58 -2.84 8.72 -7.85
CA GLY A 58 -2.88 8.98 -9.29
C GLY A 58 -1.91 8.10 -10.10
N GLY A 59 -1.43 7.00 -9.52
CA GLY A 59 -0.43 6.12 -10.12
C GLY A 59 -0.98 5.12 -11.13
N ASP A 60 -0.12 4.67 -12.03
CA ASP A 60 -0.42 3.63 -13.01
C ASP A 60 -0.53 2.26 -12.32
N LEU A 61 -1.48 1.41 -12.74
CA LEU A 61 -1.64 0.05 -12.23
C LEU A 61 -0.93 -0.97 -13.12
N TYR A 62 -0.20 -1.89 -12.50
CA TYR A 62 0.39 -3.04 -13.19
C TYR A 62 0.15 -4.33 -12.41
N ALA A 63 -0.50 -5.30 -13.06
CA ALA A 63 -0.66 -6.64 -12.51
C ALA A 63 0.56 -7.50 -12.85
N ILE A 64 1.29 -7.94 -11.82
CA ILE A 64 2.30 -8.98 -11.90
C ILE A 64 1.56 -10.31 -12.10
N THR A 65 1.51 -10.79 -13.34
CA THR A 65 0.82 -12.04 -13.69
C THR A 65 1.82 -13.18 -13.80
N PRO A 66 1.49 -14.40 -13.32
CA PRO A 66 2.30 -15.59 -13.61
C PRO A 66 2.04 -16.08 -15.04
N ALA A 67 3.04 -16.70 -15.67
CA ALA A 67 2.88 -17.36 -16.97
C ALA A 67 1.86 -18.50 -16.90
N GLN A 68 1.82 -19.20 -15.77
CA GLN A 68 0.78 -20.17 -15.43
C GLN A 68 -0.05 -19.64 -14.25
N PRO A 69 -1.35 -19.31 -14.43
CA PRO A 69 -2.24 -18.89 -13.35
C PRO A 69 -2.27 -19.90 -12.19
N TYR A 70 -2.37 -19.40 -10.96
CA TYR A 70 -2.61 -20.25 -9.79
C TYR A 70 -4.08 -20.65 -9.76
N ASN A 71 -4.35 -21.96 -9.68
CA ASN A 71 -5.70 -22.48 -9.43
C ASN A 71 -5.92 -22.76 -7.94
N GLU A 72 -7.12 -23.23 -7.56
CA GLU A 72 -7.45 -23.53 -6.17
C GLU A 72 -6.56 -24.61 -5.55
N ALA A 73 -6.23 -25.66 -6.30
CA ALA A 73 -5.36 -26.75 -5.84
C ALA A 73 -3.91 -26.28 -5.62
N ASP A 74 -3.44 -25.32 -6.44
CA ASP A 74 -2.13 -24.69 -6.27
C ASP A 74 -2.06 -23.85 -4.98
N LEU A 75 -3.18 -23.25 -4.57
CA LEU A 75 -3.29 -22.36 -3.42
C LEU A 75 -3.68 -23.08 -2.12
N ASP A 76 -3.87 -24.40 -2.16
CA ASP A 76 -4.16 -25.18 -0.95
C ASP A 76 -2.94 -25.25 -0.04
N TRP A 77 -2.89 -24.33 0.92
CA TRP A 77 -1.82 -24.23 1.93
C TRP A 77 -1.80 -25.42 2.90
N ARG A 78 -2.86 -26.24 2.97
CA ARG A 78 -2.87 -27.45 3.81
C ARG A 78 -2.21 -28.63 3.11
N ASN A 79 -2.01 -28.54 1.80
CA ASN A 79 -1.33 -29.55 1.01
C ASN A 79 0.13 -29.14 0.81
N GLU A 80 1.06 -29.87 1.43
CA GLU A 80 2.51 -29.61 1.30
C GLU A 80 3.02 -29.79 -0.14
N LYS A 81 2.27 -30.51 -0.99
CA LYS A 81 2.57 -30.73 -2.40
C LYS A 81 1.88 -29.74 -3.33
N SER A 82 1.08 -28.81 -2.81
CA SER A 82 0.51 -27.75 -3.64
C SER A 82 1.63 -26.87 -4.18
N ARG A 83 1.40 -26.27 -5.36
CA ARG A 83 2.39 -25.42 -6.00
C ARG A 83 2.85 -24.28 -5.07
N SER A 84 1.92 -23.63 -4.37
CA SER A 84 2.26 -22.56 -3.41
C SER A 84 3.14 -23.08 -2.26
N SER A 85 2.81 -24.23 -1.66
CA SER A 85 3.64 -24.84 -0.60
C SER A 85 5.05 -25.18 -1.10
N VAL A 86 5.17 -25.79 -2.28
CA VAL A 86 6.45 -26.15 -2.89
C VAL A 86 7.30 -24.92 -3.21
N GLU A 87 6.70 -23.87 -3.78
CA GLU A 87 7.38 -22.61 -4.07
C GLU A 87 7.82 -21.91 -2.78
N MET A 88 6.96 -21.84 -1.76
CA MET A 88 7.28 -21.12 -0.53
C MET A 88 8.34 -21.85 0.31
N ASN A 89 8.39 -23.18 0.27
CA ASN A 89 9.46 -23.98 0.88
C ASN A 89 10.80 -23.95 0.11
N ASN A 90 10.82 -23.42 -1.13
CA ASN A 90 12.03 -23.29 -1.92
C ASN A 90 12.42 -21.81 -2.11
N PRO A 91 13.41 -21.29 -1.36
CA PRO A 91 13.87 -19.90 -1.49
C PRO A 91 14.38 -19.52 -2.89
N LYS A 92 14.83 -20.50 -3.69
CA LYS A 92 15.33 -20.30 -5.05
C LYS A 92 14.24 -20.35 -6.11
N ALA A 93 12.99 -20.64 -5.75
CA ALA A 93 11.91 -20.69 -6.72
C ALA A 93 11.70 -19.31 -7.37
N ARG A 94 11.57 -19.29 -8.71
CA ARG A 94 11.29 -18.10 -9.52
C ARG A 94 10.16 -18.40 -10.52
N PRO A 95 8.90 -18.37 -10.08
CA PRO A 95 7.76 -18.60 -10.97
C PRO A 95 7.81 -17.64 -12.17
N ALA A 96 7.71 -18.17 -13.38
CA ALA A 96 7.81 -17.37 -14.60
C ALA A 96 6.72 -16.30 -14.65
N LEU A 97 7.10 -15.09 -15.06
CA LEU A 97 6.18 -13.98 -15.31
C LEU A 97 5.43 -14.19 -16.63
N GLY A 98 4.16 -13.82 -16.64
CA GLY A 98 3.31 -13.74 -17.81
C GLY A 98 3.18 -12.30 -18.31
N GLY A 99 2.71 -12.17 -19.55
CA GLY A 99 2.50 -10.87 -20.20
C GLY A 99 3.80 -10.11 -20.50
N ASN A 100 3.64 -8.85 -20.90
CA ASN A 100 4.77 -7.96 -21.16
C ASN A 100 5.17 -7.26 -19.86
N ALA A 101 6.47 -7.33 -19.54
CA ALA A 101 6.99 -6.66 -18.36
C ALA A 101 6.93 -5.13 -18.55
N PRO A 102 6.58 -4.36 -17.51
CA PRO A 102 6.43 -2.93 -17.61
C PRO A 102 7.81 -2.30 -17.73
N ASP A 103 7.95 -1.24 -18.51
CA ASP A 103 9.12 -0.38 -18.40
C ASP A 103 8.98 0.46 -17.12
N ILE A 104 9.83 0.18 -16.14
CA ILE A 104 9.80 0.89 -14.86
C ILE A 104 10.72 2.12 -14.84
N SER A 105 11.49 2.38 -15.91
CA SER A 105 12.49 3.44 -15.98
C SER A 105 11.88 4.83 -15.75
N SER A 106 10.66 5.06 -16.27
CA SER A 106 9.94 6.33 -16.17
C SER A 106 9.29 6.62 -14.81
N TYR A 107 9.36 5.70 -13.85
CA TYR A 107 8.72 5.84 -12.54
C TYR A 107 9.75 6.14 -11.44
N ASP A 108 9.37 7.06 -10.56
CA ASP A 108 10.16 7.48 -9.41
C ASP A 108 9.78 6.71 -8.15
N VAL A 109 8.47 6.44 -7.97
CA VAL A 109 7.91 5.72 -6.82
C VAL A 109 7.18 4.48 -7.31
N ILE A 110 7.54 3.32 -6.75
CA ILE A 110 6.94 2.05 -7.12
C ILE A 110 6.43 1.36 -5.86
N PHE A 111 5.10 1.21 -5.79
CA PHE A 111 4.47 0.32 -4.82
C PHE A 111 4.54 -1.12 -5.32
N ILE A 112 4.87 -2.06 -4.43
CA ILE A 112 4.87 -3.50 -4.71
C ILE A 112 3.90 -4.21 -3.77
N GLY A 113 2.82 -4.72 -4.33
CA GLY A 113 1.71 -5.35 -3.61
C GLY A 113 1.71 -6.87 -3.71
N TYR A 114 1.46 -7.55 -2.59
CA TYR A 114 1.27 -9.02 -2.60
C TYR A 114 0.38 -9.53 -1.46
N PRO A 115 -0.25 -10.70 -1.61
CA PRO A 115 -0.75 -11.45 -0.47
C PRO A 115 0.42 -11.98 0.37
N ILE A 116 0.29 -12.00 1.69
CA ILE A 116 1.25 -12.72 2.54
C ILE A 116 1.03 -14.22 2.40
N TRP A 117 2.06 -14.94 1.94
CA TRP A 117 2.10 -16.39 1.91
C TRP A 117 3.17 -16.87 2.87
N TRP A 118 2.81 -17.67 3.88
CA TRP A 118 3.74 -18.21 4.87
C TRP A 118 4.69 -17.15 5.47
N ASP A 119 4.12 -16.01 5.88
CA ASP A 119 4.83 -14.85 6.46
C ASP A 119 5.87 -14.18 5.53
N LEU A 120 5.80 -14.44 4.22
CA LEU A 120 6.73 -13.95 3.21
C LEU A 120 5.98 -13.40 1.99
N ALA A 121 6.73 -12.68 1.14
CA ALA A 121 6.27 -12.33 -0.20
C ALA A 121 6.25 -13.60 -1.10
N PRO A 122 5.21 -13.80 -1.93
CA PRO A 122 5.16 -14.88 -2.90
C PRO A 122 6.36 -14.84 -3.84
N ARG A 123 6.88 -16.01 -4.23
CA ARG A 123 8.14 -16.11 -5.02
C ARG A 123 8.11 -15.39 -6.37
N ILE A 124 6.93 -15.18 -6.95
CA ILE A 124 6.76 -14.37 -8.16
C ILE A 124 7.18 -12.90 -7.97
N ILE A 125 7.08 -12.36 -6.74
CA ILE A 125 7.54 -11.01 -6.41
C ILE A 125 9.07 -10.92 -6.54
N LEU A 126 9.80 -11.95 -6.08
CA LEU A 126 11.26 -12.00 -6.26
C LEU A 126 11.63 -12.07 -7.74
N THR A 127 10.86 -12.81 -8.53
CA THR A 127 11.07 -12.89 -9.99
C THR A 127 10.86 -11.53 -10.65
N PHE A 128 9.84 -10.79 -10.23
CA PHE A 128 9.60 -9.42 -10.71
C PHE A 128 10.73 -8.46 -10.32
N ILE A 129 11.16 -8.48 -9.06
CA ILE A 129 12.24 -7.62 -8.57
C ILE A 129 13.54 -7.91 -9.31
N GLU A 130 13.95 -9.17 -9.44
CA GLU A 130 15.20 -9.55 -10.12
C GLU A 130 15.19 -9.26 -11.62
N SER A 131 14.01 -9.09 -12.23
CA SER A 131 13.87 -8.80 -13.66
C SER A 131 14.07 -7.32 -14.04
N LYS A 132 14.37 -6.44 -13.05
CA LYS A 132 14.36 -4.98 -13.23
C LYS A 132 15.53 -4.30 -12.54
N ASP A 133 15.87 -3.12 -13.03
CA ASP A 133 16.80 -2.19 -12.37
C ASP A 133 16.04 -1.20 -11.49
N TRP A 134 16.41 -1.16 -10.21
CA TRP A 134 15.76 -0.36 -9.17
C TRP A 134 16.58 0.86 -8.75
N GLN A 135 17.72 1.11 -9.39
CA GLN A 135 18.56 2.25 -9.05
C GLN A 135 17.77 3.57 -9.14
N GLY A 136 17.87 4.37 -8.07
CA GLY A 136 17.21 5.68 -7.99
C GLY A 136 15.70 5.65 -7.73
N LYS A 137 15.10 4.47 -7.52
CA LYS A 137 13.65 4.33 -7.30
C LYS A 137 13.31 4.26 -5.82
N THR A 138 12.22 4.91 -5.44
CA THR A 138 11.60 4.69 -4.12
C THR A 138 10.68 3.48 -4.21
N VAL A 139 10.99 2.42 -3.47
CA VAL A 139 10.21 1.17 -3.47
C VAL A 139 9.44 1.05 -2.16
N ILE A 140 8.11 0.86 -2.25
CA ILE A 140 7.21 0.82 -1.09
C ILE A 140 6.41 -0.49 -1.11
N PRO A 141 6.72 -1.47 -0.24
CA PRO A 141 5.95 -2.69 -0.15
C PRO A 141 4.59 -2.43 0.52
N PHE A 142 3.56 -3.13 0.06
CA PHE A 142 2.29 -3.24 0.77
C PHE A 142 1.75 -4.67 0.65
N ALA A 143 0.93 -5.10 1.60
CA ALA A 143 0.41 -6.45 1.60
C ALA A 143 -1.02 -6.54 2.13
N THR A 144 -1.67 -7.64 1.75
CA THR A 144 -2.91 -8.10 2.36
C THR A 144 -2.68 -9.48 2.97
N SER A 145 -3.25 -9.77 4.12
CA SER A 145 -3.08 -11.06 4.80
C SER A 145 -4.39 -11.53 5.42
N GLY A 146 -4.42 -12.77 5.91
CA GLY A 146 -5.50 -13.22 6.80
C GLY A 146 -5.40 -12.61 8.20
N SER A 147 -4.17 -12.33 8.66
CA SER A 147 -3.90 -11.71 9.96
C SER A 147 -2.43 -11.26 10.14
N SER A 148 -1.47 -11.92 9.48
CA SER A 148 -0.03 -11.61 9.61
C SER A 148 0.30 -10.16 9.29
N SER A 149 1.28 -9.60 10.02
CA SER A 149 1.86 -8.31 9.66
C SER A 149 2.74 -8.44 8.41
N ILE A 150 3.10 -7.30 7.80
CA ILE A 150 3.98 -7.28 6.65
C ILE A 150 5.47 -7.41 7.03
N SER A 151 5.81 -7.21 8.32
CA SER A 151 7.18 -6.92 8.77
C SER A 151 8.22 -7.92 8.29
N ASN A 152 7.94 -9.22 8.34
CA ASN A 152 8.88 -10.26 7.92
C ASN A 152 8.97 -10.43 6.39
N SER A 153 7.90 -10.07 5.67
CA SER A 153 7.83 -10.24 4.21
C SER A 153 8.49 -9.12 3.40
N ALA A 154 8.76 -7.98 4.04
CA ALA A 154 9.22 -6.74 3.42
C ALA A 154 10.72 -6.43 3.66
N THR A 155 11.47 -7.41 4.18
CA THR A 155 12.91 -7.33 4.45
C THR A 155 13.72 -7.90 3.31
#